data_AF-A0A662WD55-F1
#
_entry.id   AF-A0A662WD55-F1
#
_cell.length_a   1.000
_cell.length_b   1.000
_cell.length_c   1.000
_cell.angle_alpha   90.00
_cell.angle_beta   90.00
_cell.angle_gamma   90.00
#
_symmetry.space_group_name_H-M   'P 1'
#
loop_
_entity.id
_entity.type
_entity.pdbx_description
1 polymer ?
#
loop_
_entity_poly.entity_id
_entity_poly.type
_entity_poly.pdbx_seq_one_letter_code
_entity_poly.pdbx_strand_id
1 'polypeptide(L)'
;MLRREKKLEKEIALRRINLLLGKAQEIKFEDYELARRYVELARKIAMRYRVRIPKELRLYCKKCGYPYRHDRLRVRVSKSRVIITCLNCGFVRRVPIRPKRQKEIKNK
;
A
#
# COMPACT_ATOMS: atom_id res chain seq x y z
N MET A 1 30.90 14.59 -13.28
CA MET A 1 29.44 14.43 -13.04
C MET A 1 29.15 12.95 -12.74
N LEU A 2 28.76 12.60 -11.52
CA LEU A 2 28.32 11.21 -11.24
C LEU A 2 27.00 10.93 -11.98
N ARG A 3 27.01 9.93 -12.87
CA ARG A 3 25.80 9.45 -13.54
C ARG A 3 24.92 8.76 -12.50
N ARG A 4 23.74 9.31 -12.21
CA ARG A 4 22.77 8.68 -11.31
C ARG A 4 22.34 7.33 -11.86
N GLU A 5 22.56 6.28 -11.08
CA GLU A 5 22.09 4.93 -11.39
C GLU A 5 20.61 4.78 -11.01
N LYS A 6 19.73 5.21 -11.93
CA LYS A 6 18.28 5.25 -11.71
C LYS A 6 17.68 3.89 -11.28
N LYS A 7 18.28 2.78 -11.70
CA LYS A 7 17.82 1.43 -11.32
C LYS A 7 18.06 1.16 -9.84
N LEU A 8 19.29 1.40 -9.38
CA LEU A 8 19.68 1.27 -7.98
C LEU A 8 18.87 2.21 -7.08
N GLU A 9 18.67 3.46 -7.50
CA GLU A 9 17.83 4.41 -6.74
C GLU A 9 16.40 3.91 -6.53
N LYS A 10 15.78 3.34 -7.57
CA LYS A 10 14.43 2.76 -7.49
C LYS A 10 14.38 1.54 -6.59
N GLU A 11 15.42 0.70 -6.63
CA GLU A 11 15.52 -0.49 -5.77
C GLU A 11 15.64 -0.09 -4.30
N ILE A 12 16.53 0.85 -3.97
CA ILE A 12 16.67 1.39 -2.62
C ILE A 12 15.38 2.05 -2.15
N ALA A 13 14.72 2.83 -3.02
CA ALA A 13 13.44 3.45 -2.72
C ALA A 13 12.35 2.39 -2.41
N LEU A 14 12.29 1.30 -3.19
CA LEU A 14 11.34 0.21 -2.95
C LEU A 14 11.62 -0.49 -1.61
N ARG A 15 12.88 -0.82 -1.31
CA ARG A 15 13.28 -1.40 -0.02
C ARG A 15 12.86 -0.51 1.16
N ARG A 16 13.10 0.80 1.06
CA ARG A 16 12.68 1.78 2.07
C ARG A 16 11.17 1.85 2.24
N ILE A 17 10.41 1.85 1.14
CA ILE A 17 8.95 1.83 1.17
C ILE A 17 8.44 0.57 1.88
N ASN A 18 9.02 -0.58 1.58
CA ASN A 18 8.64 -1.85 2.21
C ASN A 18 8.87 -1.80 3.73
N LEU A 19 10.04 -1.33 4.16
CA LEU A 19 10.36 -1.19 5.59
C LEU A 19 9.41 -0.24 6.31
N LEU A 20 9.16 0.95 5.74
CA LEU A 20 8.28 1.96 6.34
C LEU A 20 6.85 1.46 6.46
N LEU A 21 6.33 0.81 5.41
CA LEU A 21 4.97 0.28 5.43
C LEU A 21 4.84 -0.95 6.34
N GLY A 22 5.89 -1.76 6.50
CA GLY A 22 5.96 -2.83 7.50
C GLY A 22 5.86 -2.29 8.93
N LYS A 23 6.73 -1.33 9.29
CA LYS A 23 6.69 -0.65 10.59
C LYS A 23 5.35 0.03 10.86
N ALA A 24 4.75 0.63 9.82
CA ALA A 24 3.41 1.21 9.93
C ALA A 24 2.33 0.18 10.25
N GLN A 25 2.48 -1.09 9.86
CA GLN A 25 1.53 -2.15 10.21
C GLN A 25 1.75 -2.69 11.62
N GLU A 26 2.99 -2.73 12.09
CA GLU A 26 3.36 -3.17 13.44
C GLU A 26 2.83 -2.17 14.48
N ILE A 27 3.18 -0.90 14.34
CA ILE A 27 2.90 0.11 15.37
C ILE A 27 1.50 0.71 15.31
N LYS A 28 0.70 0.38 14.29
CA LYS A 28 -0.61 1.04 14.08
C LYS A 28 -1.53 0.96 15.29
N PHE A 29 -1.45 -0.09 16.10
CA PHE A 29 -2.29 -0.28 17.28
C PHE A 29 -1.82 0.51 18.50
N GLU A 30 -0.51 0.70 18.62
CA GLU A 30 0.18 1.37 19.72
C GLU A 30 0.25 2.89 19.50
N ASP A 31 0.81 3.32 18.36
CA ASP A 31 0.95 4.72 17.98
C ASP A 31 0.45 4.95 16.55
N TYR A 32 -0.78 5.44 16.48
CA TYR A 32 -1.43 5.75 15.22
C TYR A 32 -0.75 6.89 14.46
N GLU A 33 -0.29 7.93 15.15
CA GLU A 33 0.27 9.12 14.52
C GLU A 33 1.61 8.79 13.86
N LEU A 34 2.44 8.01 14.56
CA LEU A 34 3.70 7.50 14.03
C LEU A 34 3.46 6.55 12.85
N ALA A 35 2.49 5.65 12.93
CA ALA A 35 2.12 4.77 11.83
C ALA A 35 1.66 5.55 10.59
N ARG A 36 0.85 6.60 10.78
CA ARG A 36 0.44 7.51 9.71
C ARG A 36 1.64 8.23 9.10
N ARG A 37 2.58 8.71 9.93
CA ARG A 37 3.79 9.38 9.47
C ARG A 37 4.66 8.46 8.61
N TYR A 38 4.79 7.18 8.96
CA TYR A 38 5.48 6.19 8.12
C TYR A 38 4.81 6.00 6.75
N VAL A 39 3.48 5.94 6.70
CA VAL A 39 2.73 5.87 5.43
C VAL A 39 2.97 7.12 4.58
N GLU A 40 2.97 8.31 5.18
CA GLU A 40 3.23 9.57 4.49
C GLU A 40 4.65 9.62 3.90
N LEU A 41 5.65 9.21 4.66
CA LEU A 41 7.04 9.11 4.19
C LEU A 41 7.17 8.12 3.02
N ALA A 42 6.56 6.93 3.15
CA ALA A 42 6.56 5.93 2.08
C ALA A 42 5.92 6.48 0.80
N ARG A 43 4.82 7.23 0.90
CA ARG A 43 4.18 7.89 -0.25
C ARG A 43 5.10 8.94 -0.88
N LYS A 44 5.75 9.79 -0.08
CA LYS A 44 6.68 10.83 -0.57
C LYS A 44 7.84 10.21 -1.35
N ILE A 45 8.43 9.13 -0.84
CA ILE A 45 9.50 8.37 -1.53
C ILE A 45 8.98 7.78 -2.84
N ALA A 46 7.82 7.12 -2.82
CA ALA A 46 7.22 6.53 -4.00
C ALA A 46 6.99 7.55 -5.12
N MET A 47 6.48 8.74 -4.78
CA MET A 47 6.27 9.83 -5.73
C MET A 47 7.59 10.38 -6.27
N ARG A 48 8.57 10.66 -5.40
CA ARG A 48 9.87 11.22 -5.77
C ARG A 48 10.62 10.32 -6.77
N TYR A 49 10.67 9.01 -6.51
CA TYR A 49 11.39 8.05 -7.36
C TYR A 49 10.51 7.37 -8.42
N ARG A 50 9.23 7.77 -8.53
CA ARG A 50 8.23 7.18 -9.43
C ARG A 50 8.16 5.65 -9.31
N VAL A 51 8.22 5.15 -8.07
CA VAL A 51 8.15 3.72 -7.76
C VAL A 51 6.71 3.34 -7.43
N ARG A 52 6.23 2.27 -8.06
CA ARG A 52 4.90 1.72 -7.78
C ARG A 52 4.94 0.91 -6.49
N ILE A 53 4.21 1.35 -5.47
CA ILE A 53 4.04 0.59 -4.22
C ILE A 53 3.36 -0.77 -4.55
N PRO A 54 3.91 -1.92 -4.13
CA PRO A 54 3.32 -3.25 -4.29
C PRO A 54 1.87 -3.31 -3.78
N LYS A 55 1.02 -4.18 -4.34
CA LYS A 55 -0.41 -4.22 -3.97
C LYS A 55 -0.63 -4.62 -2.51
N GLU A 56 0.17 -5.56 -2.02
CA GLU A 56 0.14 -6.10 -0.65
C GLU A 56 0.41 -5.03 0.40
N LEU A 57 1.26 -4.04 0.10
CA LEU A 57 1.61 -2.98 1.05
C LEU A 57 0.62 -1.81 1.04
N ARG A 58 -0.38 -1.82 0.16
CA ARG A 58 -1.38 -0.73 0.08
C ARG A 58 -2.50 -0.87 1.11
N LEU A 59 -2.14 -1.29 2.32
CA LEU A 59 -3.02 -1.48 3.48
C LEU A 59 -3.21 -0.18 4.27
N TYR A 60 -3.48 0.90 3.55
CA TYR A 60 -3.73 2.22 4.12
C TYR A 60 -4.72 3.00 3.25
N CYS A 61 -5.35 4.00 3.87
CA CYS A 61 -6.26 4.93 3.19
C CYS A 61 -5.48 5.86 2.27
N LYS A 62 -5.87 5.89 0.99
CA LYS A 62 -5.24 6.78 0.00
C LYS A 62 -5.51 8.27 0.24
N LYS A 63 -6.61 8.59 0.93
CA LYS A 63 -7.00 9.97 1.25
C LYS A 63 -6.21 10.46 2.47
N CYS A 64 -6.56 9.99 3.67
CA CYS A 64 -5.99 10.50 4.92
C CYS A 64 -4.70 9.81 5.38
N GLY A 65 -4.20 8.80 4.68
CA GLY A 65 -2.97 8.08 5.09
C GLY A 65 -3.16 7.11 6.26
N TYR A 66 -4.39 6.92 6.76
CA TYR A 66 -4.70 6.00 7.85
C TYR A 66 -4.26 4.56 7.52
N PRO A 67 -3.29 3.96 8.23
CA PRO A 67 -3.01 2.53 8.11
C PRO A 67 -4.24 1.76 8.59
N TYR A 68 -4.73 0.81 7.78
CA TYR A 68 -5.98 0.14 8.10
C TYR A 68 -5.83 -0.73 9.36
N ARG A 69 -6.61 -0.37 10.38
CA ARG A 69 -6.87 -1.13 11.61
C ARG A 69 -8.28 -1.73 11.53
N HIS A 70 -8.51 -2.87 12.17
CA HIS A 70 -9.80 -3.58 12.09
C HIS A 70 -10.96 -2.79 12.72
N ASP A 71 -10.68 -1.96 13.72
CA ASP A 71 -11.63 -1.11 14.45
C ASP A 71 -12.27 -0.01 13.57
N ARG A 72 -11.51 0.61 12.66
CA ARG A 72 -11.96 1.73 11.81
C ARG A 72 -11.96 1.40 10.32
N LEU A 73 -12.16 0.12 10.00
CA LEU A 73 -12.24 -0.39 8.63
C LEU A 73 -13.54 -1.14 8.41
N ARG A 74 -14.27 -0.81 7.33
CA ARG A 74 -15.39 -1.61 6.87
C ARG A 74 -15.07 -2.23 5.52
N VAL A 75 -15.09 -3.56 5.44
CA VAL A 75 -14.90 -4.30 4.19
C VAL A 75 -16.20 -4.97 3.79
N ARG A 76 -16.67 -4.72 2.57
CA ARG A 76 -17.84 -5.37 1.97
C ARG A 76 -17.46 -6.01 0.66
N VAL A 77 -17.87 -7.25 0.45
CA VAL A 77 -17.75 -7.94 -0.83
C VAL A 77 -19.10 -7.86 -1.54
N SER A 78 -19.14 -7.33 -2.76
CA SER A 78 -20.37 -7.25 -3.56
C SER A 78 -20.06 -7.16 -5.05
N LYS A 79 -20.88 -7.81 -5.89
CA LYS A 79 -20.82 -7.72 -7.36
C LYS A 79 -19.38 -7.82 -7.91
N SER A 80 -18.65 -8.85 -7.49
CA SER A 80 -17.25 -9.13 -7.91
C SER A 80 -16.23 -8.04 -7.54
N ARG A 81 -16.49 -7.29 -6.47
CA ARG A 81 -15.60 -6.21 -5.98
C ARG A 81 -15.51 -6.24 -4.47
N VAL A 82 -14.32 -5.95 -3.96
CA VAL A 82 -14.08 -5.65 -2.54
C VAL A 82 -14.17 -4.14 -2.36
N ILE A 83 -15.11 -3.71 -1.54
CA ILE A 83 -15.34 -2.31 -1.17
C ILE A 83 -14.75 -2.11 0.22
N ILE A 84 -13.70 -1.31 0.30
CA ILE A 84 -12.98 -0.99 1.53
C ILE A 84 -13.33 0.46 1.88
N THR A 85 -14.00 0.67 3.01
CA THR A 85 -14.38 2.00 3.50
C THR A 85 -13.53 2.34 4.71
N CYS A 86 -12.85 3.48 4.65
CA CYS A 86 -12.11 4.03 5.77
C CYS A 86 -13.07 4.77 6.70
N LEU A 87 -13.30 4.25 7.90
CA LEU A 87 -14.19 4.90 8.88
C LEU A 87 -13.55 6.14 9.52
N ASN A 88 -12.26 6.39 9.29
CA ASN A 88 -11.58 7.59 9.76
C ASN A 88 -11.86 8.85 8.91
N CYS A 89 -12.18 8.70 7.61
CA CYS A 89 -12.38 9.85 6.71
C CYS A 89 -13.49 9.66 5.66
N GLY A 90 -14.20 8.53 5.70
CA GLY A 90 -15.26 8.18 4.76
C GLY A 90 -14.79 7.75 3.36
N PHE A 91 -13.47 7.70 3.09
CA PHE A 91 -12.98 7.33 1.76
C PHE A 91 -13.32 5.87 1.41
N VAL A 92 -13.92 5.67 0.24
CA VAL A 92 -14.30 4.36 -0.28
C VAL A 92 -13.36 3.94 -1.41
N ARG A 93 -12.65 2.83 -1.20
CA ARG A 93 -11.81 2.18 -2.21
C ARG A 93 -12.50 0.93 -2.73
N ARG A 94 -12.61 0.81 -4.05
CA ARG A 94 -13.14 -0.39 -4.71
C ARG A 94 -12.01 -1.15 -5.39
N VAL A 95 -11.88 -2.44 -5.10
CA VAL A 95 -10.90 -3.34 -5.69
C VAL A 95 -11.65 -4.43 -6.44
N PRO A 96 -11.55 -4.50 -7.77
CA PRO A 96 -12.21 -5.56 -8.53
C PRO A 96 -11.58 -6.92 -8.22
N ILE A 97 -12.42 -7.91 -7.98
CA ILE A 97 -12.04 -9.31 -7.89
C ILE A 97 -12.06 -9.81 -9.33
N ARG A 98 -10.95 -9.62 -10.06
CA ARG A 98 -10.78 -10.30 -11.34
C ARG A 98 -10.48 -11.77 -11.02
N PRO A 99 -11.21 -12.74 -11.58
CA PRO A 99 -10.76 -14.12 -11.52
C PRO A 99 -9.34 -14.19 -12.08
N LYS A 100 -8.41 -14.80 -11.35
CA LYS A 100 -7.10 -15.11 -11.91
C LYS A 100 -7.37 -16.06 -13.08
N ARG A 101 -7.09 -15.63 -14.32
CA ARG A 101 -7.01 -16.55 -15.47
C ARG A 101 -6.00 -17.63 -15.03
N GLN A 102 -6.44 -18.88 -14.87
CA GLN A 102 -5.49 -19.98 -14.65
C GLN A 102 -4.51 -19.92 -15.82
N LYS A 103 -3.24 -19.66 -15.53
CA LYS A 103 -2.21 -19.89 -16.54
C LYS A 103 -2.14 -21.40 -16.66
N GLU A 104 -2.58 -21.94 -17.78
CA GLU A 104 -2.25 -23.32 -18.15
C GLU A 104 -0.75 -23.48 -17.96
N ILE A 105 -0.37 -24.34 -17.02
CA ILE A 105 1.01 -24.78 -16.86
C ILE A 105 1.27 -25.62 -18.11
N LYS A 106 1.81 -24.99 -19.16
CA LYS A 106 2.39 -25.74 -20.28
C LYS A 106 3.63 -26.42 -19.75
N ASN A 107 3.49 -27.66 -19.29
CA ASN A 107 4.61 -28.57 -19.14
C ASN A 107 5.22 -28.74 -20.53
N LYS A 108 6.48 -28.35 -20.69
CA LYS A 108 7.31 -28.67 -21.85
C LYS A 108 8.49 -29.48 -21.36
#